data_AF-A0AAW5IJM9-F1
#
_entry.id   AF-A0AAW5IJM9-F1
#
_cell.length_a   1.000
_cell.length_b   1.000
_cell.length_c   1.000
_cell.angle_alpha   90.00
_cell.angle_beta   90.00
_cell.angle_gamma   90.00
#
_symmetry.space_group_name_H-M   'P 1'
#
loop_
_entity.id
_entity.type
_entity.pdbx_description
1 polymer ?
#
loop_
_entity_poly.entity_id
_entity_poly.type
_entity_poly.pdbx_seq_one_letter_code
_entity_poly.pdbx_strand_id
1 'polypeptide(L)'
;MNININDKEITLKYSLRAMMMYENVTNKTLNPSGITEVVTFFYCVVLASSKDYSLSFEDFMDWLDENPDTLKEFGEWLQATFTNTNKLKKA
;
A
#
# COMPACT_ATOMS: atom_id res chain seq x y z
N MET A 1 -6.42 -3.91 -6.48
CA MET A 1 -5.30 -3.70 -7.41
C MET A 1 -4.42 -4.92 -7.28
N ASN A 2 -4.04 -5.54 -8.40
CA ASN A 2 -3.12 -6.68 -8.40
C ASN A 2 -1.79 -6.17 -8.93
N ILE A 3 -0.72 -6.46 -8.20
CA ILE A 3 0.63 -6.15 -8.63
C ILE A 3 1.45 -7.43 -8.67
N ASN A 4 2.42 -7.50 -9.56
CA ASN A 4 3.35 -8.61 -9.62
C ASN A 4 4.73 -8.14 -9.18
N ILE A 5 5.18 -8.61 -8.03
CA ILE A 5 6.52 -8.34 -7.49
C ILE A 5 7.28 -9.66 -7.46
N ASN A 6 8.44 -9.76 -8.11
CA ASN A 6 9.28 -10.96 -8.13
C ASN A 6 8.51 -12.26 -8.48
N ASP A 7 7.76 -12.23 -9.59
CA ASP A 7 6.91 -13.34 -10.09
C ASP A 7 5.78 -13.77 -9.13
N LYS A 8 5.46 -12.96 -8.13
CA LYS A 8 4.31 -13.18 -7.24
C LYS A 8 3.23 -12.15 -7.48
N GLU A 9 2.06 -12.66 -7.85
CA GLU A 9 0.85 -11.87 -7.91
C GLU A 9 0.31 -11.58 -6.50
N ILE A 10 0.33 -10.31 -6.13
CA ILE A 10 -0.13 -9.81 -4.85
C ILE A 10 -1.40 -8.99 -5.08
N THR A 11 -2.52 -9.48 -4.55
CA THR A 11 -3.77 -8.73 -4.54
C THR A 11 -3.77 -7.75 -3.37
N LEU A 12 -3.57 -6.46 -3.67
CA LEU A 12 -3.59 -5.40 -2.67
C LEU A 12 -4.98 -5.26 -2.06
N LYS A 13 -5.04 -5.36 -0.74
CA LYS A 13 -6.26 -5.18 0.04
C LYS A 13 -6.10 -4.03 1.03
N TYR A 14 -6.96 -3.03 0.88
CA TYR A 14 -7.11 -1.99 1.90
C TYR A 14 -7.69 -2.62 3.15
N SER A 15 -6.82 -2.88 4.12
CA SER A 15 -7.16 -3.58 5.36
C SER A 15 -6.78 -2.72 6.55
N LEU A 16 -7.54 -2.87 7.64
CA LEU A 16 -7.21 -2.22 8.90
C LEU A 16 -5.79 -2.62 9.37
N ARG A 17 -5.36 -3.85 9.06
CA ARG A 17 -3.99 -4.33 9.33
C ARG A 17 -2.93 -3.47 8.65
N ALA A 18 -3.11 -3.11 7.38
CA ALA A 18 -2.17 -2.23 6.67
C ALA A 18 -2.10 -0.83 7.30
N MET A 19 -3.25 -0.28 7.71
CA MET A 19 -3.29 1.02 8.41
C MET A 19 -2.59 0.96 9.76
N MET A 20 -2.89 -0.05 10.57
CA MET A 20 -2.24 -0.25 11.87
C MET A 20 -0.74 -0.48 11.70
N MET A 21 -0.32 -1.21 10.67
CA MET A 21 1.09 -1.46 10.38
C MET A 21 1.82 -0.15 10.02
N TYR A 22 1.21 0.69 9.18
CA TYR A 22 1.72 2.01 8.86
C TYR A 22 1.80 2.93 10.08
N GLU A 23 0.76 2.99 10.91
CA GLU A 23 0.77 3.81 12.14
C GLU A 23 1.83 3.32 13.13
N ASN A 24 2.02 2.02 13.27
CA ASN A 24 3.08 1.47 14.14
C ASN A 24 4.49 1.81 13.63
N VAL A 25 4.71 1.77 12.31
CA VAL A 25 6.02 2.07 11.72
C VAL A 25 6.33 3.57 11.77
N THR A 26 5.35 4.42 11.47
CA THR A 26 5.56 5.87 11.32
C THR A 26 5.26 6.66 12.60
N ASN A 27 4.59 6.06 13.60
CA ASN A 27 4.00 6.74 14.76
C ASN A 27 3.13 7.95 14.40
N LYS A 28 2.59 7.96 13.18
CA LYS A 28 1.77 9.06 12.64
C LYS A 28 0.49 8.50 12.05
N THR A 29 -0.58 9.28 12.18
CA THR A 29 -1.83 9.00 11.48
C THR A 29 -1.59 9.00 9.98
N LEU A 30 -2.29 8.11 9.27
CA LEU A 30 -2.18 7.97 7.83
C LEU A 30 -2.44 9.32 7.13
N ASN A 31 -1.36 9.93 6.63
CA ASN A 31 -1.40 11.18 5.89
C ASN A 31 -0.54 11.05 4.63
N PRO A 32 -1.13 10.67 3.48
CA PRO A 32 -0.42 10.53 2.21
C PRO A 32 -0.18 11.91 1.58
N SER A 33 0.62 12.75 2.24
CA SER A 33 0.98 14.09 1.75
C SER A 33 2.34 14.12 1.03
N GLY A 34 3.25 13.19 1.36
CA GLY A 34 4.57 13.06 0.74
C GLY A 34 4.79 11.69 0.10
N ILE A 35 5.76 11.64 -0.81
CA ILE A 35 6.11 10.42 -1.54
C ILE A 35 6.54 9.32 -0.57
N THR A 36 7.35 9.65 0.43
CA THR A 36 7.81 8.72 1.45
C THR A 36 6.64 8.07 2.19
N GLU A 37 5.61 8.84 2.55
CA GLU A 37 4.41 8.32 3.22
C GLU A 37 3.61 7.40 2.31
N VAL A 38 3.43 7.76 1.03
CA VAL A 38 2.72 6.92 0.05
C VAL A 38 3.46 5.61 -0.17
N VAL A 39 4.79 5.66 -0.38
CA VAL A 39 5.64 4.48 -0.57
C VAL A 39 5.64 3.58 0.67
N THR A 40 5.78 4.17 1.86
CA THR A 40 5.74 3.42 3.13
C THR A 40 4.38 2.76 3.33
N PHE A 41 3.29 3.46 3.04
CA PHE A 41 1.95 2.90 3.13
C PHE A 41 1.75 1.78 2.11
N PHE A 42 2.23 1.96 0.89
CA PHE A 42 2.16 0.95 -0.15
C PHE A 42 2.86 -0.34 0.28
N TYR A 43 4.09 -0.24 0.79
CA TYR A 43 4.81 -1.38 1.35
C TYR A 43 4.03 -2.07 2.48
N CYS A 44 3.42 -1.30 3.39
CA CYS A 44 2.58 -1.87 4.46
C CYS A 44 1.36 -2.63 3.91
N VAL A 45 0.73 -2.13 2.84
CA VAL A 45 -0.40 -2.81 2.18
C VAL A 45 0.07 -4.11 1.53
N VAL A 46 1.23 -4.10 0.88
CA VAL A 46 1.85 -5.29 0.27
C VAL A 46 2.12 -6.36 1.33
N LEU A 47 2.77 -6.00 2.44
CA LEU A 47 3.05 -6.91 3.55
C LEU A 47 1.77 -7.43 4.22
N ALA A 48 0.78 -6.56 4.45
CA ALA A 48 -0.48 -6.96 5.05
C ALA A 48 -1.30 -7.91 4.14
N SER A 49 -1.16 -7.75 2.83
CA SER A 49 -1.81 -8.60 1.82
C SER A 49 -1.04 -9.91 1.61
N SER A 50 0.28 -9.87 1.76
CA SER A 50 1.17 -11.02 1.57
C SER A 50 1.51 -11.66 2.93
N LYS A 51 0.57 -12.44 3.48
CA LYS A 51 0.75 -13.12 4.78
C LYS A 51 1.96 -14.06 4.86
N ASP A 52 2.44 -14.56 3.72
CA ASP A 52 3.49 -15.58 3.59
C ASP A 52 4.74 -15.07 2.85
N TYR A 53 4.92 -13.75 2.71
CA TYR A 53 6.02 -13.19 1.94
C TYR A 53 6.83 -12.19 2.77
N SER A 54 8.10 -12.52 3.02
CA SER A 54 9.09 -11.56 3.49
C SER A 54 9.64 -10.79 2.29
N LEU A 55 8.87 -9.85 1.76
CA LEU A 55 9.43 -8.86 0.85
C LEU A 55 10.28 -7.90 1.68
N SER A 56 11.54 -7.69 1.33
CA SER A 56 12.34 -6.66 1.99
C SER A 56 11.97 -5.28 1.44
N PHE A 57 12.23 -4.23 2.21
CA PHE A 57 11.96 -2.88 1.75
C PHE A 57 12.84 -2.52 0.54
N GLU A 58 14.10 -2.98 0.52
CA GLU A 58 15.03 -2.78 -0.61
C GLU A 58 14.47 -3.43 -1.89
N ASP A 59 14.06 -4.70 -1.83
CA ASP A 59 13.47 -5.39 -3.01
C ASP A 59 12.20 -4.69 -3.52
N PHE A 60 11.42 -4.12 -2.61
CA PHE A 60 10.24 -3.35 -2.96
C PHE A 60 10.60 -2.02 -3.65
N MET A 61 11.65 -1.34 -3.18
CA MET A 61 12.12 -0.09 -3.77
C MET A 61 12.71 -0.32 -5.16
N ASP A 62 13.53 -1.35 -5.33
CA ASP A 62 14.09 -1.73 -6.64
C ASP A 62 12.96 -2.01 -7.65
N TRP A 63 11.94 -2.76 -7.24
CA TRP A 63 10.77 -3.03 -8.08
C TRP A 63 9.97 -1.77 -8.41
N LEU A 64 9.84 -0.85 -7.45
CA LEU A 64 9.12 0.42 -7.64
C LEU A 64 9.86 1.34 -8.61
N ASP A 65 11.20 1.37 -8.56
CA ASP A 65 12.05 2.12 -9.48
C ASP A 65 11.95 1.60 -10.92
N GLU A 66 11.79 0.28 -11.09
CA GLU A 66 11.51 -0.33 -12.40
C GLU A 66 10.06 -0.08 -12.88
N ASN A 67 9.13 0.20 -11.97
CA ASN A 67 7.70 0.37 -12.24
C ASN A 67 7.13 1.70 -11.68
N PRO A 68 7.61 2.86 -12.17
CA PRO A 68 7.27 4.17 -11.60
C PRO A 68 5.78 4.52 -11.73
N ASP A 69 5.10 4.02 -12.76
CA ASP A 69 3.66 4.25 -12.97
C ASP A 69 2.80 3.56 -11.88
N THR A 70 3.27 2.47 -11.28
CA THR A 70 2.52 1.73 -10.27
C THR A 70 2.29 2.56 -9.01
N LEU A 71 3.22 3.45 -8.65
CA LEU A 71 3.02 4.37 -7.52
C LEU A 71 1.84 5.32 -7.78
N LYS A 72 1.70 5.81 -9.01
CA LYS A 72 0.59 6.66 -9.41
C LYS A 72 -0.74 5.89 -9.40
N GLU A 73 -0.77 4.69 -9.98
CA GLU A 73 -1.94 3.81 -9.96
C GLU A 73 -2.36 3.46 -8.53
N PHE A 74 -1.39 3.23 -7.64
CA PHE A 74 -1.64 2.98 -6.23
C PHE A 74 -2.27 4.18 -5.55
N GLY A 75 -1.79 5.40 -5.83
CA GLY A 75 -2.38 6.64 -5.33
C GLY A 75 -3.84 6.81 -5.76
N GLU A 76 -4.14 6.59 -7.04
CA GLU A 76 -5.51 6.64 -7.58
C GLU A 76 -6.40 5.56 -6.95
N TRP A 77 -5.91 4.32 -6.85
CA TRP A 77 -6.61 3.22 -6.20
C TRP A 77 -6.88 3.51 -4.72
N LEU A 78 -5.93 4.12 -4.01
CA LEU A 78 -6.06 4.46 -2.61
C LEU A 78 -7.16 5.51 -2.41
N GLN A 79 -7.19 6.57 -3.22
CA GLN A 79 -8.25 7.58 -3.16
C GLN A 79 -9.63 7.00 -3.46
N ALA A 80 -9.72 6.14 -4.48
CA ALA A 80 -10.95 5.45 -4.83
C ALA A 80 -11.44 4.54 -3.69
N THR A 81 -10.51 3.78 -3.09
CA THR A 81 -10.81 2.86 -1.99
C THR A 81 -11.19 3.59 -0.71
N PHE A 82 -10.50 4.68 -0.38
CA PHE A 82 -10.84 5.54 0.76
C PHE A 82 -12.25 6.13 0.62
N THR A 83 -12.57 6.67 -0.57
CA THR A 83 -13.92 7.18 -0.88
C THR A 83 -14.99 6.11 -0.74
N ASN A 84 -14.72 4.90 -1.24
CA ASN A 84 -15.68 3.79 -1.17
C ASN A 84 -15.90 3.31 0.28
N THR A 85 -14.84 3.24 1.08
CA THR A 85 -14.93 2.86 2.50
C THR A 85 -15.68 3.91 3.31
N ASN A 86 -15.52 5.20 2.99
CA ASN A 86 -16.22 6.28 3.66
C ASN A 86 -17.72 6.35 3.27
N LYS A 87 -18.11 5.84 2.09
CA LYS A 87 -19.52 5.68 1.71
C LYS A 87 -20.24 4.61 2.54
N LEU A 88 -19.54 3.56 2.99
CA LEU A 88 -20.11 2.54 3.88
C LEU A 88 -20.40 3.06 5.31
N LYS A 89 -19.74 4.15 5.75
CA LYS A 89 -20.06 4.81 7.03
C LYS A 89 -21.27 5.76 6.95
N LYS A 90 -21.81 6.00 5.76
CA LYS A 90 -22.95 6.91 5.52
C LYS A 90 -24.23 6.19 5.04
N ALA A 91 -24.25 4.86 5.06
CA ALA A 91 -25.43 4.06 4.74
C ALA A 91 -26.06 3.48 6.01
#